data_AF-A0A259CE48-F1
#
_entry.id   AF-A0A259CE48-F1
#
_cell.length_a   1.000
_cell.length_b   1.000
_cell.length_c   1.000
_cell.angle_alpha   90.00
_cell.angle_beta   90.00
_cell.angle_gamma   90.00
#
_symmetry.space_group_name_H-M   'P 1'
#
loop_
_entity.id
_entity.type
_entity.pdbx_description
1 polymer ?
#
loop_
_entity_poly.entity_id
_entity_poly.type
_entity_poly.pdbx_seq_one_letter_code
_entity_poly.pdbx_strand_id
1 'polypeptide(L)'
;MTTHLQIRPGFADLIDLWAPVRQLGTGFQFCEGPVWHPREQHLLFSDMPGDVRRRWDAGGVREVRRPANKCNGMTYDADLDLIVCEHATSALVRERADGRREVLATHFEGMELNSPNDVVVKSDGAIYFSDPWYGRMPVYGVERPRQLGFQGVYRIPPGGGAPELLVDRYLFDQPNGLCFCPTEDRLFVNDTVQHNIRVFDVRPDGRLGPGRIFASGIVSATQPGVPDGMKCDAAGNVWVCGPGGLWVYSPAGDLMGKVGVPELVGNFTWGGPDWRTLFLTATHSLYAVETRIGPRIEPYMKAGGARPNAGMSAGDADARPVSGAAPAASVSATGVKTAAPGYRLDPARCALIIQDMQNDVVMEGGAFAASGSPAHCREQKAIANGARLAQAARALGIPVIHVWFIVEPGAPGVTMNAPLFEGLADAKALVRGTWGAAPVPGLEAQSGDHVVEKQRMSAWEGTRLETVLKALGRDVVIVTGAWTNMSIEHTARTGADKGYFMVVPEDACSTMNAEWHTASVNYALQNVAVVTDVDTVIAATRG
;
A
#
# COMPACT_ATOMS: atom_id res chain seq x y z
N MET A 1 21.26 -7.02 7.03
CA MET A 1 19.95 -6.72 6.44
C MET A 1 19.57 -7.87 5.54
N THR A 2 18.30 -8.31 5.57
CA THR A 2 17.75 -9.31 4.65
C THR A 2 17.67 -8.73 3.24
N THR A 3 17.65 -9.58 2.20
CA THR A 3 17.44 -9.17 0.80
C THR A 3 16.02 -8.66 0.59
N HIS A 4 15.05 -9.30 1.24
CA HIS A 4 13.64 -8.96 1.16
C HIS A 4 13.13 -8.44 2.50
N LEU A 5 12.23 -7.46 2.45
CA LEU A 5 11.71 -6.78 3.63
C LEU A 5 10.40 -7.43 4.05
N GLN A 6 10.39 -8.06 5.22
CA GLN A 6 9.14 -8.47 5.86
C GLN A 6 8.50 -7.29 6.58
N ILE A 7 7.21 -7.08 6.35
CA ILE A 7 6.41 -6.05 7.04
C ILE A 7 5.41 -6.72 8.00
N ARG A 8 4.86 -7.88 7.62
CA ARG A 8 3.93 -8.66 8.44
C ARG A 8 4.34 -10.15 8.52
N PRO A 9 3.95 -10.85 9.60
CA PRO A 9 4.05 -12.31 9.66
C PRO A 9 3.39 -12.97 8.43
N GLY A 10 3.93 -14.09 7.97
CA GLY A 10 3.47 -14.81 6.78
C GLY A 10 4.23 -14.50 5.49
N PHE A 11 4.91 -13.34 5.39
CA PHE A 11 5.72 -13.05 4.18
C PHE A 11 6.88 -14.04 3.99
N ALA A 12 7.53 -14.47 5.08
CA ALA A 12 8.58 -15.48 5.06
C ALA A 12 8.08 -16.90 4.64
N ASP A 13 6.77 -17.13 4.64
CA ASP A 13 6.19 -18.37 4.11
C ASP A 13 6.08 -18.32 2.59
N LEU A 14 6.12 -17.12 2.00
CA LEU A 14 6.04 -16.89 0.56
C LEU A 14 7.42 -16.89 -0.11
N ILE A 15 8.44 -16.40 0.60
CA ILE A 15 9.81 -16.28 0.09
C ILE A 15 10.81 -16.35 1.26
N ASP A 16 11.98 -16.97 1.03
CA ASP A 16 13.09 -16.85 1.98
C ASP A 16 13.62 -15.41 1.96
N LEU A 17 13.63 -14.73 3.11
CA LEU A 17 14.04 -13.33 3.22
C LEU A 17 15.50 -13.08 2.78
N TRP A 18 16.33 -14.12 2.71
CA TRP A 18 17.72 -14.08 2.25
C TRP A 18 17.92 -14.60 0.84
N ALA A 19 16.86 -15.00 0.13
CA ALA A 19 16.96 -15.51 -1.23
C ALA A 19 17.71 -14.50 -2.12
N PRO A 20 18.73 -14.94 -2.88
CA PRO A 20 19.49 -14.05 -3.74
C PRO A 20 18.68 -13.73 -5.01
N VAL A 21 18.69 -12.46 -5.42
CA VAL A 21 18.19 -12.04 -6.72
C VAL A 21 19.30 -12.16 -7.75
N ARG A 22 19.15 -13.09 -8.70
CA ARG A 22 20.16 -13.42 -9.72
C ARG A 22 19.86 -12.67 -11.01
N GLN A 23 20.82 -11.94 -11.55
CA GLN A 23 20.72 -11.36 -12.89
C GLN A 23 20.96 -12.45 -13.94
N LEU A 24 20.03 -12.62 -14.87
CA LEU A 24 20.06 -13.63 -15.93
C LEU A 24 20.50 -13.06 -17.29
N GLY A 25 20.35 -11.75 -17.47
CA GLY A 25 20.77 -11.01 -18.65
C GLY A 25 20.61 -9.52 -18.44
N THR A 26 21.36 -8.72 -19.20
CA THR A 26 21.34 -7.24 -19.14
C THR A 26 21.69 -6.62 -20.48
N GLY A 27 21.61 -5.29 -20.60
CA GLY A 27 21.87 -4.54 -21.83
C GLY A 27 20.62 -4.28 -22.68
N PHE A 28 19.44 -4.40 -22.09
CA PHE A 28 18.15 -4.13 -22.73
C PHE A 28 17.76 -2.65 -22.57
N GLN A 29 16.73 -2.18 -23.29
CA GLN A 29 16.28 -0.78 -23.19
C GLN A 29 15.21 -0.61 -22.11
N PHE A 30 14.13 -1.41 -22.16
CA PHE A 30 13.10 -1.48 -21.12
C PHE A 30 12.37 -2.82 -21.23
N CYS A 31 12.55 -3.70 -20.24
CA CYS A 31 12.00 -5.04 -20.24
C CYS A 31 10.59 -5.12 -19.64
N GLU A 32 9.72 -5.86 -20.30
CA GLU A 32 8.30 -5.96 -19.98
C GLU A 32 7.68 -7.34 -20.25
N GLY A 33 6.46 -7.53 -19.75
CA GLY A 33 5.53 -8.60 -20.14
C GLY A 33 6.11 -10.03 -20.18
N PRO A 34 6.77 -10.53 -19.12
CA PRO A 34 7.32 -11.87 -19.11
C PRO A 34 6.24 -12.94 -19.01
N VAL A 35 6.37 -14.03 -19.77
CA VAL A 35 5.49 -15.21 -19.70
C VAL A 35 6.30 -16.50 -19.83
N TRP A 36 6.02 -17.48 -18.98
CA TRP A 36 6.68 -18.78 -18.98
C TRP A 36 5.92 -19.79 -19.83
N HIS A 37 6.61 -20.43 -20.77
CA HIS A 37 6.04 -21.50 -21.58
C HIS A 37 6.17 -22.86 -20.86
N PRO A 38 5.06 -23.51 -20.47
CA PRO A 38 5.09 -24.65 -19.56
C PRO A 38 5.66 -25.94 -20.18
N ARG A 39 5.52 -26.17 -21.49
CA ARG A 39 6.04 -27.38 -22.15
C ARG A 39 7.50 -27.25 -22.58
N GLU A 40 7.80 -26.18 -23.31
CA GLU A 40 9.16 -25.90 -23.80
C GLU A 40 10.11 -25.28 -22.78
N GLN A 41 9.64 -24.97 -21.56
CA GLN A 41 10.46 -24.53 -20.43
C GLN A 41 11.37 -23.33 -20.77
N HIS A 42 10.76 -22.28 -21.32
CA HIS A 42 11.43 -21.03 -21.62
C HIS A 42 10.57 -19.83 -21.22
N LEU A 43 11.20 -18.69 -20.99
CA LEU A 43 10.56 -17.41 -20.74
C LEU A 43 10.56 -16.60 -22.03
N LEU A 44 9.41 -16.04 -22.42
CA LEU A 44 9.36 -14.92 -23.35
C LEU A 44 9.22 -13.62 -22.57
N PHE A 45 9.84 -12.55 -23.04
CA PHE A 45 9.65 -11.20 -22.50
C PHE A 45 9.92 -10.16 -23.58
N SER A 46 9.41 -8.95 -23.38
CA SER A 46 9.60 -7.83 -24.30
C SER A 46 10.80 -6.98 -23.91
N ASP A 47 11.50 -6.44 -24.88
CA ASP A 47 12.44 -5.31 -24.78
C ASP A 47 11.87 -4.20 -25.67
N MET A 48 10.84 -3.54 -25.13
CA MET A 48 9.79 -2.88 -25.91
C MET A 48 10.27 -1.62 -26.66
N PRO A 49 11.05 -0.70 -26.05
CA PRO A 49 11.58 0.45 -26.78
C PRO A 49 12.45 0.04 -27.97
N GLY A 50 13.18 -1.07 -27.84
CA GLY A 50 13.99 -1.66 -28.89
C GLY A 50 13.20 -2.41 -29.97
N ASP A 51 11.88 -2.56 -29.81
CA ASP A 51 10.99 -3.32 -30.69
C ASP A 51 11.41 -4.79 -30.86
N VAL A 52 11.73 -5.43 -29.73
CA VAL A 52 12.24 -6.81 -29.68
C VAL A 52 11.44 -7.67 -28.74
N ARG A 53 11.16 -8.90 -29.16
CA ARG A 53 10.82 -9.98 -28.24
C ARG A 53 12.04 -10.87 -27.99
N ARG A 54 12.29 -11.13 -26.72
CA ARG A 54 13.40 -11.95 -26.22
C ARG A 54 12.89 -13.28 -25.70
N ARG A 55 13.78 -14.26 -25.68
CA ARG A 55 13.60 -15.56 -25.01
C ARG A 55 14.75 -15.80 -24.06
N TRP A 56 14.44 -16.30 -22.86
CA TRP A 56 15.41 -16.88 -21.94
C TRP A 56 15.12 -18.36 -21.73
N ASP A 57 16.16 -19.19 -21.79
CA ASP A 57 16.15 -20.58 -21.36
C ASP A 57 17.54 -20.93 -20.78
N ALA A 58 17.83 -22.22 -20.55
CA ALA A 58 19.12 -22.67 -20.03
C ALA A 58 20.32 -22.23 -20.89
N GLY A 59 20.12 -21.87 -22.16
CA GLY A 59 21.15 -21.33 -23.05
C GLY A 59 21.38 -19.83 -22.91
N GLY A 60 20.61 -19.12 -22.07
CA GLY A 60 20.68 -17.68 -21.86
C GLY A 60 19.65 -16.88 -22.69
N VAL A 61 19.80 -15.55 -22.68
CA VAL A 61 18.90 -14.64 -23.38
C VAL A 61 19.25 -14.53 -24.87
N ARG A 62 18.26 -14.61 -25.76
CA ARG A 62 18.39 -14.32 -27.20
C ARG A 62 17.21 -13.53 -27.75
N GLU A 63 17.42 -12.85 -28.87
CA GLU A 63 16.35 -12.27 -29.69
C GLU A 63 15.57 -13.37 -30.43
N VAL A 64 14.24 -13.29 -30.42
CA VAL A 64 13.37 -14.21 -31.17
C VAL A 64 12.46 -13.51 -32.17
N ARG A 65 12.29 -12.19 -32.06
CA ARG A 65 11.51 -11.42 -33.03
C ARG A 65 11.89 -9.94 -33.06
N ARG A 66 12.01 -9.40 -34.28
CA ARG A 66 12.11 -7.98 -34.63
C ARG A 66 11.64 -7.76 -36.07
N PRO A 67 10.76 -6.77 -36.36
CA PRO A 67 10.02 -5.98 -35.39
C PRO A 67 9.04 -6.84 -34.59
N ALA A 68 8.83 -6.50 -33.33
CA ALA A 68 7.87 -7.14 -32.43
C ALA A 68 6.62 -6.27 -32.21
N ASN A 69 6.43 -5.22 -33.02
CA ASN A 69 5.34 -4.25 -32.93
C ASN A 69 5.28 -3.53 -31.57
N LYS A 70 6.44 -3.32 -30.94
CA LYS A 70 6.57 -2.84 -29.56
C LYS A 70 5.63 -3.63 -28.64
N CYS A 71 5.73 -4.97 -28.70
CA CYS A 71 4.95 -5.84 -27.83
C CYS A 71 5.19 -5.46 -26.36
N ASN A 72 4.17 -5.58 -25.53
CA ASN A 72 4.26 -5.29 -24.11
C ASN A 72 3.85 -6.53 -23.31
N GLY A 73 2.74 -6.48 -22.57
CA GLY A 73 2.19 -7.61 -21.84
C GLY A 73 1.87 -8.80 -22.74
N MET A 74 2.14 -9.99 -22.22
CA MET A 74 1.94 -11.26 -22.91
C MET A 74 1.38 -12.31 -21.95
N THR A 75 0.53 -13.17 -22.48
CA THR A 75 0.09 -14.38 -21.79
C THR A 75 -0.21 -15.47 -22.81
N TYR A 76 -0.49 -16.70 -22.38
CA TYR A 76 -0.97 -17.76 -23.25
C TYR A 76 -2.45 -18.05 -22.97
N ASP A 77 -3.20 -18.44 -23.99
CA ASP A 77 -4.47 -19.11 -23.78
C ASP A 77 -4.28 -20.61 -23.47
N ALA A 78 -5.39 -21.33 -23.27
CA ALA A 78 -5.35 -22.74 -22.88
C ALA A 78 -4.72 -23.66 -23.94
N ASP A 79 -4.67 -23.22 -25.20
CA ASP A 79 -4.08 -23.96 -26.33
C ASP A 79 -2.59 -23.63 -26.53
N LEU A 80 -2.02 -22.79 -25.66
CA LEU A 80 -0.66 -22.24 -25.78
C LEU A 80 -0.48 -21.35 -27.01
N ASP A 81 -1.55 -20.76 -27.53
CA ASP A 81 -1.43 -19.62 -28.44
C ASP A 81 -1.09 -18.36 -27.62
N LEU A 82 -0.11 -17.60 -28.09
CA LEU A 82 0.41 -16.44 -27.39
C LEU A 82 -0.49 -15.23 -27.64
N ILE A 83 -1.02 -14.64 -26.57
CA ILE A 83 -1.76 -13.39 -26.61
C ILE A 83 -0.80 -12.23 -26.30
N VAL A 84 -0.80 -11.21 -27.16
CA VAL A 84 0.18 -10.13 -27.13
C VAL A 84 -0.51 -8.78 -27.21
N CYS A 85 -0.18 -7.90 -26.27
CA CYS A 85 -0.45 -6.48 -26.33
C CYS A 85 0.59 -5.79 -27.24
N GLU A 86 0.16 -5.10 -28.31
CA GLU A 86 1.04 -4.39 -29.24
C GLU A 86 0.81 -2.88 -29.20
N HIS A 87 1.80 -2.13 -28.70
CA HIS A 87 1.72 -0.66 -28.65
C HIS A 87 1.78 -0.02 -30.04
N ALA A 88 2.63 -0.54 -30.94
CA ALA A 88 2.84 0.09 -32.24
C ALA A 88 1.57 0.07 -33.11
N THR A 89 0.79 -1.00 -33.02
CA THR A 89 -0.40 -1.24 -33.84
C THR A 89 -1.73 -0.95 -33.11
N SER A 90 -1.67 -0.62 -31.81
CA SER A 90 -2.86 -0.50 -30.94
C SER A 90 -3.77 -1.72 -31.03
N ALA A 91 -3.16 -2.91 -30.97
CA ALA A 91 -3.87 -4.15 -31.15
C ALA A 91 -3.59 -5.13 -30.00
N LEU A 92 -4.61 -5.89 -29.65
CA LEU A 92 -4.46 -7.17 -28.97
C LEU A 92 -4.47 -8.26 -30.03
N VAL A 93 -3.47 -9.15 -30.02
CA VAL A 93 -3.31 -10.18 -31.04
C VAL A 93 -3.09 -11.55 -30.44
N ARG A 94 -3.44 -12.59 -31.20
CA ARG A 94 -3.08 -13.98 -30.95
C ARG A 94 -2.04 -14.42 -31.97
N GLU A 95 -0.94 -14.96 -31.50
CA GLU A 95 0.09 -15.61 -32.31
C GLU A 95 0.07 -17.10 -32.04
N ARG A 96 -0.12 -17.87 -33.10
CA ARG A 96 -0.24 -19.31 -33.01
C ARG A 96 1.11 -19.98 -33.22
N ALA A 97 1.23 -21.23 -32.78
CA ALA A 97 2.45 -22.02 -32.95
C ALA A 97 2.88 -22.19 -34.42
N ASP A 98 1.94 -22.10 -35.37
CA ASP A 98 2.20 -22.13 -36.81
C ASP A 98 2.68 -20.79 -37.40
N GLY A 99 2.83 -19.76 -36.56
CA GLY A 99 3.24 -18.41 -36.93
C GLY A 99 2.10 -17.50 -37.39
N ARG A 100 0.85 -17.98 -37.43
CA ARG A 100 -0.30 -17.14 -37.80
C ARG A 100 -0.56 -16.09 -36.73
N ARG A 101 -0.67 -14.83 -37.15
CA ARG A 101 -1.07 -13.68 -36.33
C ARG A 101 -2.53 -13.32 -36.60
N GLU A 102 -3.35 -13.35 -35.57
CA GLU A 102 -4.78 -13.02 -35.58
C GLU A 102 -5.01 -11.77 -34.75
N VAL A 103 -5.74 -10.80 -35.28
CA VAL A 103 -6.11 -9.58 -34.52
C VAL A 103 -7.37 -9.88 -33.72
N LEU A 104 -7.29 -9.75 -32.40
CA LEU A 104 -8.41 -9.98 -31.49
C LEU A 104 -9.20 -8.69 -31.23
N ALA A 105 -8.50 -7.58 -31.05
CA ALA A 105 -9.12 -6.27 -30.88
C ALA A 105 -8.18 -5.15 -31.36
N THR A 106 -8.74 -4.16 -32.06
CA THR A 106 -8.06 -2.91 -32.46
C THR A 106 -8.91 -1.67 -32.25
N HIS A 107 -10.23 -1.83 -32.10
CA HIS A 107 -11.17 -0.73 -31.98
C HIS A 107 -12.22 -1.00 -30.91
N PHE A 108 -12.71 0.06 -30.31
CA PHE A 108 -13.89 0.09 -29.45
C PHE A 108 -14.81 1.23 -29.91
N GLU A 109 -16.10 0.95 -30.13
CA GLU A 109 -17.07 1.93 -30.64
C GLU A 109 -16.62 2.63 -31.94
N GLY A 110 -15.89 1.91 -32.81
CA GLY A 110 -15.36 2.43 -34.07
C GLY A 110 -14.11 3.31 -33.93
N MET A 111 -13.62 3.55 -32.72
CA MET A 111 -12.40 4.31 -32.44
C MET A 111 -11.24 3.35 -32.16
N GLU A 112 -10.05 3.66 -32.68
CA GLU A 112 -8.82 2.89 -32.40
C GLU A 112 -8.55 2.84 -30.89
N LEU A 113 -8.19 1.65 -30.38
CA LEU A 113 -7.70 1.48 -29.01
C LEU A 113 -6.48 2.37 -28.75
N ASN A 114 -6.24 2.72 -27.50
CA ASN A 114 -5.10 3.55 -27.14
C ASN A 114 -3.79 2.82 -27.40
N SER A 115 -3.52 1.78 -26.63
CA SER A 115 -2.37 0.89 -26.72
C SER A 115 -2.55 -0.18 -25.64
N PRO A 116 -3.10 -1.37 -25.98
CA PRO A 116 -3.20 -2.46 -25.03
C PRO A 116 -1.87 -2.70 -24.32
N ASN A 117 -1.89 -2.86 -22.99
CA ASN A 117 -0.66 -2.81 -22.18
C ASN A 117 -0.37 -4.13 -21.49
N ASP A 118 -1.30 -4.63 -20.66
CA ASP A 118 -1.19 -5.96 -20.05
C ASP A 118 -2.48 -6.78 -20.29
N VAL A 119 -2.37 -8.11 -20.18
CA VAL A 119 -3.44 -9.06 -20.57
C VAL A 119 -3.45 -10.33 -19.73
N VAL A 120 -4.65 -10.79 -19.38
CA VAL A 120 -4.90 -12.09 -18.72
C VAL A 120 -6.02 -12.86 -19.40
N VAL A 121 -5.95 -14.19 -19.31
CA VAL A 121 -6.99 -15.10 -19.81
C VAL A 121 -7.65 -15.77 -18.61
N LYS A 122 -8.99 -15.70 -18.57
CA LYS A 122 -9.82 -16.33 -17.54
C LYS A 122 -10.04 -17.82 -17.86
N SER A 123 -10.38 -18.65 -16.87
CA SER A 123 -10.59 -20.09 -17.06
C SER A 123 -11.65 -20.48 -18.09
N ASP A 124 -12.59 -19.58 -18.39
CA ASP A 124 -13.62 -19.76 -19.40
C ASP A 124 -13.17 -19.36 -20.82
N GLY A 125 -11.94 -18.86 -20.97
CA GLY A 125 -11.38 -18.41 -22.24
C GLY A 125 -11.66 -16.94 -22.58
N ALA A 126 -12.34 -16.19 -21.71
CA ALA A 126 -12.45 -14.74 -21.86
C ALA A 126 -11.09 -14.07 -21.66
N ILE A 127 -10.83 -13.00 -22.42
CA ILE A 127 -9.56 -12.27 -22.40
C ILE A 127 -9.80 -10.89 -21.82
N TYR A 128 -9.06 -10.50 -20.79
CA TYR A 128 -9.15 -9.21 -20.13
C TYR A 128 -7.85 -8.44 -20.35
N PHE A 129 -7.93 -7.16 -20.69
CA PHE A 129 -6.74 -6.34 -20.95
C PHE A 129 -6.94 -4.87 -20.58
N SER A 130 -5.84 -4.19 -20.26
CA SER A 130 -5.79 -2.75 -20.00
C SER A 130 -5.39 -1.97 -21.25
N ASP A 131 -5.91 -0.74 -21.41
CA ASP A 131 -5.68 0.13 -22.57
C ASP A 131 -5.30 1.58 -22.17
N PRO A 132 -4.12 1.77 -21.55
CA PRO A 132 -3.56 3.08 -21.22
C PRO A 132 -2.99 3.82 -22.44
N TRP A 133 -2.48 5.04 -22.24
CA TRP A 133 -1.89 5.86 -23.30
C TRP A 133 -0.39 5.66 -23.53
N TYR A 134 0.29 4.73 -22.86
CA TYR A 134 1.75 4.59 -22.96
C TYR A 134 2.27 4.41 -24.39
N GLY A 135 1.59 3.61 -25.22
CA GLY A 135 1.96 3.42 -26.62
C GLY A 135 1.73 4.64 -27.52
N ARG A 136 1.23 5.75 -26.98
CA ARG A 136 1.13 7.06 -27.64
C ARG A 136 2.22 8.03 -27.20
N MET A 137 3.05 7.65 -26.23
CA MET A 137 4.17 8.45 -25.74
C MET A 137 5.46 8.15 -26.54
N PRO A 138 6.39 9.11 -26.64
CA PRO A 138 7.73 8.86 -27.16
C PRO A 138 8.37 7.66 -26.46
N VAL A 139 9.27 6.94 -27.16
CA VAL A 139 10.00 5.75 -26.66
C VAL A 139 9.12 4.50 -26.53
N TYR A 140 7.98 4.60 -25.84
CA TYR A 140 7.13 3.48 -25.48
C TYR A 140 6.19 2.99 -26.60
N GLY A 141 6.10 3.74 -27.70
CA GLY A 141 5.13 3.44 -28.75
C GLY A 141 5.38 4.19 -30.05
N VAL A 142 4.29 4.46 -30.76
CA VAL A 142 4.28 5.31 -31.95
C VAL A 142 3.34 6.47 -31.67
N GLU A 143 3.91 7.67 -31.60
CA GLU A 143 3.15 8.90 -31.38
C GLU A 143 2.15 9.12 -32.52
N ARG A 144 0.87 9.21 -32.16
CA ARG A 144 -0.24 9.52 -33.07
C ARG A 144 -1.45 10.03 -32.28
N PRO A 145 -2.45 10.67 -32.91
CA PRO A 145 -3.64 11.15 -32.20
C PRO A 145 -4.35 10.03 -31.44
N ARG A 146 -4.81 10.32 -30.22
CA ARG A 146 -5.70 9.46 -29.44
C ARG A 146 -7.11 9.59 -30.00
N GLN A 147 -7.76 8.48 -30.33
CA GLN A 147 -9.15 8.48 -30.79
C GLN A 147 -10.13 8.32 -29.62
N LEU A 148 -9.81 7.41 -28.69
CA LEU A 148 -10.51 7.31 -27.42
C LEU A 148 -10.12 8.47 -26.50
N GLY A 149 -11.11 9.13 -25.91
CA GLY A 149 -10.92 10.21 -24.94
C GLY A 149 -10.71 9.75 -23.50
N PHE A 150 -10.41 8.46 -23.29
CA PHE A 150 -10.32 7.83 -21.97
C PHE A 150 -9.48 6.53 -22.02
N GLN A 151 -9.13 5.97 -20.85
CA GLN A 151 -8.33 4.76 -20.69
C GLN A 151 -9.18 3.65 -20.08
N GLY A 152 -9.21 2.48 -20.72
CA GLY A 152 -10.17 1.43 -20.41
C GLY A 152 -9.57 0.15 -19.87
N VAL A 153 -10.44 -0.67 -19.28
CA VAL A 153 -10.20 -2.10 -19.06
C VAL A 153 -11.28 -2.83 -19.84
N TYR A 154 -10.88 -3.76 -20.69
CA TYR A 154 -11.75 -4.41 -21.65
C TYR A 154 -11.79 -5.92 -21.43
N ARG A 155 -12.88 -6.54 -21.92
CA ARG A 155 -13.05 -7.98 -22.05
C ARG A 155 -13.36 -8.36 -23.49
N ILE A 156 -12.76 -9.42 -23.98
CA ILE A 156 -13.23 -10.16 -25.15
C ILE A 156 -13.96 -11.42 -24.63
N PRO A 157 -15.23 -11.63 -24.99
CA PRO A 157 -15.98 -12.81 -24.55
C PRO A 157 -15.31 -14.13 -24.97
N PRO A 158 -15.60 -15.24 -24.26
CA PRO A 158 -15.18 -16.56 -24.70
C PRO A 158 -15.63 -16.85 -26.14
N GLY A 159 -14.72 -17.38 -26.96
CA GLY A 159 -14.97 -17.63 -28.38
C GLY A 159 -14.79 -16.40 -29.29
N GLY A 160 -14.47 -15.23 -28.75
CA GLY A 160 -14.19 -14.01 -29.50
C GLY A 160 -15.36 -13.01 -29.49
N GLY A 161 -15.26 -11.98 -30.32
CA GLY A 161 -16.26 -10.91 -30.41
C GLY A 161 -15.62 -9.53 -30.27
N ALA A 162 -16.46 -8.50 -30.27
CA ALA A 162 -16.01 -7.14 -30.02
C ALA A 162 -15.57 -6.96 -28.54
N PRO A 163 -14.57 -6.12 -28.26
CA PRO A 163 -14.20 -5.80 -26.88
C PRO A 163 -15.33 -5.07 -26.16
N GLU A 164 -15.59 -5.48 -24.92
CA GLU A 164 -16.57 -4.90 -24.00
C GLU A 164 -15.84 -4.04 -22.96
N LEU A 165 -16.24 -2.78 -22.79
CA LEU A 165 -15.71 -1.93 -21.71
C LEU A 165 -16.27 -2.38 -20.35
N LEU A 166 -15.37 -2.65 -19.40
CA LEU A 166 -15.73 -3.21 -18.09
C LEU A 166 -15.88 -2.18 -16.97
N VAL A 167 -15.34 -0.99 -17.16
CA VAL A 167 -15.22 0.05 -16.13
C VAL A 167 -15.70 1.40 -16.65
N ASP A 168 -16.07 2.30 -15.74
CA ASP A 168 -16.42 3.67 -16.12
C ASP A 168 -15.24 4.35 -16.81
N ARG A 169 -15.53 5.13 -17.85
CA ARG A 169 -14.52 5.71 -18.76
C ARG A 169 -13.43 6.50 -18.02
N TYR A 170 -13.77 7.16 -16.92
CA TYR A 170 -12.84 8.03 -16.19
C TYR A 170 -12.42 7.46 -14.83
N LEU A 171 -12.53 6.15 -14.64
CA LEU A 171 -12.13 5.51 -13.38
C LEU A 171 -10.61 5.43 -13.21
N PHE A 172 -9.88 5.25 -14.31
CA PHE A 172 -8.42 5.08 -14.35
C PHE A 172 -7.75 6.24 -15.10
N ASP A 173 -6.58 6.64 -14.61
CA ASP A 173 -5.67 7.57 -15.28
C ASP A 173 -4.65 6.84 -16.13
N GLN A 174 -4.13 5.69 -15.69
CA GLN A 174 -3.31 4.77 -16.50
C GLN A 174 -3.50 3.34 -16.00
N PRO A 175 -4.56 2.62 -16.45
CA PRO A 175 -4.74 1.22 -16.07
C PRO A 175 -3.58 0.40 -16.62
N ASN A 176 -2.96 -0.42 -15.78
CA ASN A 176 -1.74 -1.12 -16.15
C ASN A 176 -1.87 -2.64 -15.90
N GLY A 177 -1.15 -3.23 -14.96
CA GLY A 177 -1.24 -4.65 -14.67
C GLY A 177 -2.62 -5.08 -14.17
N LEU A 178 -3.00 -6.32 -14.49
CA LEU A 178 -4.23 -6.96 -14.05
C LEU A 178 -4.06 -8.45 -13.74
N CYS A 179 -4.77 -8.95 -12.72
CA CYS A 179 -4.77 -10.37 -12.42
C CYS A 179 -6.06 -10.80 -11.69
N PHE A 180 -6.49 -12.04 -11.91
CA PHE A 180 -7.54 -12.65 -11.10
C PHE A 180 -6.98 -13.19 -9.79
N CYS A 181 -7.82 -13.28 -8.76
CA CYS A 181 -7.57 -14.16 -7.62
C CYS A 181 -7.73 -15.66 -8.02
N PRO A 182 -7.34 -16.63 -7.16
CA PRO A 182 -7.40 -18.06 -7.50
C PRO A 182 -8.80 -18.58 -7.85
N THR A 183 -9.84 -18.00 -7.25
CA THR A 183 -11.25 -18.35 -7.49
C THR A 183 -11.86 -17.65 -8.70
N GLU A 184 -11.15 -16.69 -9.31
CA GLU A 184 -11.60 -15.84 -10.41
C GLU A 184 -12.89 -15.02 -10.15
N ASP A 185 -13.36 -14.97 -8.91
CA ASP A 185 -14.50 -14.14 -8.48
C ASP A 185 -14.10 -12.69 -8.20
N ARG A 186 -12.80 -12.38 -8.20
CA ARG A 186 -12.23 -11.04 -8.11
C ARG A 186 -11.17 -10.80 -9.17
N LEU A 187 -11.22 -9.61 -9.78
CA LEU A 187 -10.20 -9.07 -10.69
C LEU A 187 -9.54 -7.86 -10.03
N PHE A 188 -8.22 -7.85 -10.01
CA PHE A 188 -7.40 -6.71 -9.59
C PHE A 188 -6.90 -5.97 -10.82
N VAL A 189 -6.97 -4.65 -10.80
CA VAL A 189 -6.39 -3.77 -11.84
C VAL A 189 -5.71 -2.61 -11.12
N ASN A 190 -4.45 -2.32 -11.46
CA ASN A 190 -3.74 -1.21 -10.85
C ASN A 190 -3.73 0.02 -11.76
N ASP A 191 -3.40 1.14 -11.14
CA ASP A 191 -3.22 2.41 -11.81
C ASP A 191 -1.85 2.97 -11.46
N THR A 192 -1.05 3.19 -12.49
CA THR A 192 0.31 3.69 -12.32
C THR A 192 0.33 5.14 -11.82
N VAL A 193 -0.58 6.00 -12.27
CA VAL A 193 -0.60 7.44 -11.92
C VAL A 193 -1.26 7.66 -10.57
N GLN A 194 -2.34 6.92 -10.28
CA GLN A 194 -3.02 6.99 -8.98
C GLN A 194 -2.30 6.19 -7.88
N HIS A 195 -1.24 5.46 -8.21
CA HIS A 195 -0.44 4.64 -7.30
C HIS A 195 -1.27 3.68 -6.45
N ASN A 196 -2.27 3.02 -7.06
CA ASN A 196 -3.21 2.18 -6.35
C ASN A 196 -3.53 0.88 -7.12
N ILE A 197 -4.17 -0.05 -6.41
CA ILE A 197 -4.79 -1.25 -6.95
C ILE A 197 -6.28 -1.16 -6.62
N ARG A 198 -7.12 -1.36 -7.63
CA ARG A 198 -8.56 -1.56 -7.47
C ARG A 198 -8.89 -3.04 -7.59
N VAL A 199 -9.87 -3.49 -6.80
CA VAL A 199 -10.48 -4.82 -6.89
C VAL A 199 -11.94 -4.71 -7.31
N PHE A 200 -12.35 -5.63 -8.16
CA PHE A 200 -13.70 -5.73 -8.68
C PHE A 200 -14.23 -7.15 -8.47
N ASP A 201 -15.49 -7.29 -8.06
CA ASP A 201 -16.16 -8.59 -8.10
C ASP A 201 -16.49 -8.95 -9.55
N VAL A 202 -16.21 -10.18 -9.94
CA VAL A 202 -16.47 -10.69 -11.29
C VAL A 202 -17.83 -11.38 -11.28
N ARG A 203 -18.76 -10.86 -12.08
CA ARG A 203 -20.11 -11.40 -12.18
C ARG A 203 -20.13 -12.66 -13.06
N PRO A 204 -21.17 -13.51 -12.96
CA PRO A 204 -21.28 -14.72 -13.77
C PRO A 204 -21.24 -14.50 -15.29
N ASP A 205 -21.64 -13.31 -15.76
CA ASP A 205 -21.58 -12.92 -17.19
C ASP A 205 -20.19 -12.40 -17.63
N GLY A 206 -19.23 -12.31 -16.71
CA GLY A 206 -17.89 -11.76 -16.93
C GLY A 206 -17.78 -10.23 -16.78
N ARG A 207 -18.87 -9.54 -16.44
CA ARG A 207 -18.83 -8.09 -16.16
C ARG A 207 -18.30 -7.84 -14.75
N LEU A 208 -17.85 -6.61 -14.51
CA LEU A 208 -17.34 -6.20 -13.20
C LEU A 208 -18.43 -5.53 -12.34
N GLY A 209 -18.42 -5.81 -11.04
CA GLY A 209 -19.13 -5.03 -10.04
C GLY A 209 -18.46 -3.67 -9.76
N PRO A 210 -18.98 -2.88 -8.80
CA PRO A 210 -18.35 -1.63 -8.39
C PRO A 210 -16.91 -1.86 -7.90
N GLY A 211 -15.98 -1.03 -8.37
CA GLY A 211 -14.58 -1.09 -7.98
C GLY A 211 -14.34 -0.54 -6.57
N ARG A 212 -13.41 -1.15 -5.83
CA ARG A 212 -12.98 -0.72 -4.50
C ARG A 212 -11.46 -0.60 -4.46
N ILE A 213 -10.93 0.36 -3.71
CA ILE A 213 -9.48 0.41 -3.48
C ILE A 213 -9.08 -0.81 -2.65
N PHE A 214 -8.15 -1.60 -3.20
CA PHE A 214 -7.55 -2.75 -2.54
C PHE A 214 -6.25 -2.38 -1.84
N ALA A 215 -5.42 -1.57 -2.51
CA ALA A 215 -4.19 -1.01 -1.97
C ALA A 215 -3.94 0.36 -2.58
N SER A 216 -3.30 1.27 -1.85
CA SER A 216 -2.92 2.60 -2.34
C SER A 216 -1.56 3.02 -1.77
N GLY A 217 -1.01 4.13 -2.27
CA GLY A 217 0.25 4.67 -1.79
C GLY A 217 1.45 3.81 -2.19
N ILE A 218 1.39 3.14 -3.35
CA ILE A 218 2.48 2.32 -3.88
C ILE A 218 3.51 3.23 -4.56
N VAL A 219 4.15 4.07 -3.75
CA VAL A 219 5.10 5.08 -4.20
C VAL A 219 6.14 5.29 -3.10
N SER A 220 7.33 5.76 -3.46
CA SER A 220 8.39 6.10 -2.51
C SER A 220 9.11 7.36 -2.97
N ALA A 221 9.47 8.20 -2.01
CA ALA A 221 10.34 9.36 -2.27
C ALA A 221 11.81 8.96 -2.46
N THR A 222 12.21 7.76 -2.01
CA THR A 222 13.61 7.34 -1.93
C THR A 222 13.95 6.15 -2.83
N GLN A 223 12.95 5.45 -3.36
CA GLN A 223 13.14 4.30 -4.23
C GLN A 223 12.30 4.45 -5.51
N PRO A 224 12.89 4.19 -6.68
CA PRO A 224 12.15 4.25 -7.94
C PRO A 224 11.19 3.06 -8.05
N GLY A 225 10.09 3.27 -8.78
CA GLY A 225 9.07 2.25 -9.05
C GLY A 225 7.67 2.72 -8.64
N VAL A 226 6.67 2.22 -9.35
CA VAL A 226 5.23 2.50 -9.21
C VAL A 226 4.47 1.23 -9.60
N PRO A 227 3.14 1.13 -9.37
CA PRO A 227 2.37 -0.02 -9.83
C PRO A 227 2.45 -0.21 -11.34
N ASP A 228 2.80 -1.42 -11.74
CA ASP A 228 2.97 -1.81 -13.14
C ASP A 228 2.49 -3.26 -13.33
N GLY A 229 3.32 -4.23 -13.73
CA GLY A 229 2.94 -5.64 -13.72
C GLY A 229 2.46 -6.14 -12.35
N MET A 230 1.42 -6.98 -12.34
CA MET A 230 0.93 -7.64 -11.12
C MET A 230 0.42 -9.05 -11.36
N LYS A 231 0.52 -9.91 -10.33
CA LYS A 231 0.05 -11.30 -10.37
C LYS A 231 -0.44 -11.75 -9.00
N CYS A 232 -1.28 -12.77 -9.00
CA CYS A 232 -1.79 -13.39 -7.77
C CYS A 232 -1.14 -14.76 -7.55
N ASP A 233 -0.74 -15.05 -6.32
CA ASP A 233 -0.20 -16.36 -5.95
C ASP A 233 -1.30 -17.36 -5.59
N ALA A 234 -0.91 -18.62 -5.39
CA ALA A 234 -1.83 -19.72 -5.09
C ALA A 234 -2.63 -19.55 -3.79
N ALA A 235 -2.17 -18.71 -2.86
CA ALA A 235 -2.87 -18.41 -1.61
C ALA A 235 -3.76 -17.15 -1.71
N GLY A 236 -3.75 -16.48 -2.87
CA GLY A 236 -4.54 -15.28 -3.09
C GLY A 236 -3.84 -13.97 -2.73
N ASN A 237 -2.54 -13.99 -2.41
CA ASN A 237 -1.79 -12.75 -2.21
C ASN A 237 -1.55 -12.08 -3.57
N VAL A 238 -1.59 -10.76 -3.59
CA VAL A 238 -1.37 -9.95 -4.80
C VAL A 238 0.04 -9.38 -4.75
N TRP A 239 0.84 -9.75 -5.73
CA TRP A 239 2.20 -9.27 -5.93
C TRP A 239 2.15 -8.20 -7.03
N VAL A 240 2.80 -7.06 -6.83
CA VAL A 240 2.78 -5.94 -7.76
C VAL A 240 4.14 -5.29 -7.85
N CYS A 241 4.54 -4.85 -9.03
CA CYS A 241 5.69 -3.96 -9.19
C CYS A 241 5.51 -2.70 -8.36
N GLY A 242 6.58 -2.21 -7.75
CA GLY A 242 6.52 -1.01 -6.92
C GLY A 242 7.90 -0.53 -6.54
N PRO A 243 7.98 0.48 -5.65
CA PRO A 243 9.25 1.03 -5.23
C PRO A 243 10.21 -0.03 -4.69
N GLY A 244 11.40 -0.13 -5.31
CA GLY A 244 12.48 -1.03 -4.89
C GLY A 244 12.29 -2.52 -5.22
N GLY A 245 11.29 -2.88 -6.05
CA GLY A 245 11.07 -4.25 -6.50
C GLY A 245 9.59 -4.62 -6.54
N LEU A 246 9.19 -5.66 -5.83
CA LEU A 246 7.78 -6.05 -5.73
C LEU A 246 7.22 -5.78 -4.35
N TRP A 247 5.97 -5.36 -4.26
CA TRP A 247 5.19 -5.25 -3.03
C TRP A 247 4.17 -6.39 -3.02
N VAL A 248 4.05 -7.07 -1.87
CA VAL A 248 3.18 -8.25 -1.74
C VAL A 248 2.10 -7.97 -0.71
N TYR A 249 0.86 -8.06 -1.15
CA TYR A 249 -0.33 -7.80 -0.37
C TYR A 249 -1.09 -9.09 -0.07
N SER A 250 -1.59 -9.25 1.15
CA SER A 250 -2.46 -10.37 1.52
C SER A 250 -3.77 -10.32 0.71
N PRO A 251 -4.60 -11.39 0.68
CA PRO A 251 -5.88 -11.37 -0.02
C PRO A 251 -6.87 -10.32 0.52
N ALA A 252 -6.58 -9.76 1.69
CA ALA A 252 -7.33 -8.69 2.36
C ALA A 252 -6.81 -7.27 2.04
N GLY A 253 -5.70 -7.13 1.30
CA GLY A 253 -5.11 -5.83 0.95
C GLY A 253 -4.04 -5.33 1.93
N ASP A 254 -3.59 -6.17 2.86
CA ASP A 254 -2.51 -5.81 3.79
C ASP A 254 -1.13 -6.00 3.16
N LEU A 255 -0.30 -4.97 3.15
CA LEU A 255 1.09 -5.09 2.70
C LEU A 255 1.87 -6.05 3.63
N MET A 256 2.24 -7.23 3.12
CA MET A 256 2.94 -8.29 3.84
C MET A 256 4.45 -8.09 3.83
N GLY A 257 5.00 -7.63 2.71
CA GLY A 257 6.43 -7.46 2.54
C GLY A 257 6.80 -6.96 1.16
N LYS A 258 8.11 -6.82 0.92
CA LYS A 258 8.68 -6.35 -0.32
C LYS A 258 9.81 -7.26 -0.79
N VAL A 259 9.75 -7.70 -2.03
CA VAL A 259 10.84 -8.42 -2.70
C VAL A 259 11.79 -7.35 -3.24
N GLY A 260 12.92 -7.14 -2.56
CA GLY A 260 13.95 -6.22 -3.01
C GLY A 260 14.62 -6.68 -4.30
N VAL A 261 14.74 -5.77 -5.27
CA VAL A 261 15.39 -5.98 -6.59
C VAL A 261 16.26 -4.77 -6.90
N PRO A 262 17.48 -4.93 -7.45
CA PRO A 262 18.42 -3.83 -7.62
C PRO A 262 18.06 -2.83 -8.73
N GLU A 263 16.92 -2.99 -9.40
CA GLU A 263 16.52 -2.24 -10.58
C GLU A 263 14.98 -2.06 -10.60
N LEU A 264 14.49 -1.00 -11.24
CA LEU A 264 13.06 -0.74 -11.39
C LEU A 264 12.41 -1.88 -12.17
N VAL A 265 11.48 -2.59 -11.53
CA VAL A 265 10.77 -3.74 -12.11
C VAL A 265 9.54 -3.24 -12.86
N GLY A 266 9.43 -3.58 -14.15
CA GLY A 266 8.23 -3.31 -14.95
C GLY A 266 7.21 -4.43 -14.82
N ASN A 267 7.65 -5.70 -14.82
CA ASN A 267 6.75 -6.85 -14.70
C ASN A 267 7.48 -8.10 -14.20
N PHE A 268 6.76 -9.19 -13.93
CA PHE A 268 7.34 -10.43 -13.41
C PHE A 268 6.41 -11.61 -13.65
N THR A 269 6.91 -12.86 -13.65
CA THR A 269 6.08 -14.07 -13.70
C THR A 269 6.74 -15.24 -12.99
N TRP A 270 5.95 -16.15 -12.44
CA TRP A 270 6.45 -17.46 -12.04
C TRP A 270 6.73 -18.34 -13.26
N GLY A 271 7.71 -19.22 -13.13
CA GLY A 271 8.09 -20.24 -14.09
C GLY A 271 9.02 -21.27 -13.46
N GLY A 272 9.81 -21.90 -14.31
CA GLY A 272 10.59 -23.08 -13.91
C GLY A 272 9.73 -24.35 -13.87
N PRO A 273 10.37 -25.52 -13.65
CA PRO A 273 9.69 -26.81 -13.71
C PRO A 273 8.67 -27.02 -12.58
N ASP A 274 8.81 -26.31 -11.46
CA ASP A 274 7.96 -26.42 -10.27
C ASP A 274 7.15 -25.16 -9.97
N TRP A 275 7.21 -24.16 -10.85
CA TRP A 275 6.56 -22.85 -10.68
C TRP A 275 7.00 -22.09 -9.43
N ARG A 276 8.23 -22.30 -8.95
CA ARG A 276 8.79 -21.60 -7.79
C ARG A 276 9.84 -20.55 -8.14
N THR A 277 10.29 -20.49 -9.40
CA THR A 277 11.19 -19.43 -9.85
C THR A 277 10.39 -18.21 -10.30
N LEU A 278 10.60 -17.07 -9.65
CA LEU A 278 10.02 -15.79 -10.01
C LEU A 278 10.99 -15.04 -10.94
N PHE A 279 10.61 -14.87 -12.20
CA PHE A 279 11.34 -14.07 -13.19
C PHE A 279 10.86 -12.63 -13.16
N LEU A 280 11.77 -11.66 -13.21
CA LEU A 280 11.44 -10.24 -13.14
C LEU A 280 12.10 -9.48 -14.30
N THR A 281 11.30 -8.76 -15.06
CA THR A 281 11.77 -7.83 -16.10
C THR A 281 11.93 -6.46 -15.48
N ALA A 282 13.16 -5.97 -15.41
CA ALA A 282 13.48 -4.73 -14.73
C ALA A 282 14.34 -3.85 -15.63
N THR A 283 13.79 -2.74 -16.11
CA THR A 283 14.38 -1.79 -17.07
C THR A 283 15.39 -2.43 -18.05
N HIS A 284 16.67 -2.50 -17.72
CA HIS A 284 17.75 -2.98 -18.59
C HIS A 284 18.12 -4.45 -18.44
N SER A 285 17.46 -5.20 -17.55
CA SER A 285 17.86 -6.53 -17.13
C SER A 285 16.69 -7.51 -16.91
N LEU A 286 17.03 -8.79 -16.96
CA LEU A 286 16.18 -9.90 -16.51
C LEU A 286 16.77 -10.46 -15.21
N TYR A 287 15.95 -10.60 -14.17
CA TYR A 287 16.33 -11.20 -12.89
C TYR A 287 15.50 -12.46 -12.60
N ALA A 288 15.98 -13.28 -11.68
CA ALA A 288 15.23 -14.38 -11.08
C ALA A 288 15.51 -14.51 -9.58
N VAL A 289 14.48 -14.92 -8.83
CA VAL A 289 14.56 -15.25 -7.41
C VAL A 289 13.67 -16.48 -7.12
N GLU A 290 14.12 -17.35 -6.22
CA GLU A 290 13.30 -18.50 -5.83
C GLU A 290 12.28 -18.11 -4.76
N THR A 291 11.07 -18.63 -4.89
CA THR A 291 9.94 -18.40 -3.98
C THR A 291 9.48 -19.71 -3.37
N ARG A 292 8.85 -19.64 -2.19
CA ARG A 292 8.26 -20.80 -1.51
C ARG A 292 6.83 -21.06 -1.97
N ILE A 293 6.17 -20.02 -2.48
CA ILE A 293 4.85 -20.07 -3.09
C ILE A 293 4.95 -19.96 -4.62
N GLY A 294 3.88 -20.29 -5.32
CA GLY A 294 3.80 -20.31 -6.77
C GLY A 294 2.56 -19.54 -7.20
N PRO A 295 2.35 -19.36 -8.50
CA PRO A 295 1.25 -18.56 -9.01
C PRO A 295 -0.09 -19.24 -8.71
N ARG A 296 -1.19 -18.48 -8.78
CA ARG A 296 -2.49 -19.12 -9.02
C ARG A 296 -2.41 -19.92 -10.34
N ILE A 297 -3.25 -20.93 -10.47
CA ILE A 297 -3.27 -21.75 -11.69
C ILE A 297 -3.91 -20.98 -12.83
N GLU A 298 -3.08 -20.56 -13.79
CA GLU A 298 -3.54 -19.95 -15.05
C GLU A 298 -4.02 -21.03 -16.05
N PRO A 299 -4.91 -20.71 -17.00
CA PRO A 299 -5.43 -21.68 -17.97
C PRO A 299 -4.33 -22.43 -18.72
N TYR A 300 -3.31 -21.71 -19.19
CA TYR A 300 -2.20 -22.27 -19.97
C TYR A 300 -1.31 -23.23 -19.16
N MET A 301 -1.28 -23.14 -17.83
CA MET A 301 -0.45 -24.02 -16.99
C MET A 301 -0.92 -25.47 -17.04
N LYS A 302 -2.22 -25.69 -17.24
CA LYS A 302 -2.82 -27.03 -17.33
C LYS A 302 -2.46 -27.76 -18.63
N ALA A 303 -2.05 -27.02 -19.66
CA ALA A 303 -1.57 -27.62 -20.90
C ALA A 303 -0.28 -28.44 -20.68
N GLY A 304 0.42 -28.29 -19.54
CA GLY A 304 1.58 -29.10 -19.13
C GLY A 304 1.25 -30.45 -18.47
N GLY A 305 -0.02 -30.77 -18.20
CA GLY A 305 -0.42 -32.05 -17.62
C GLY A 305 -0.43 -33.17 -18.67
N ALA A 306 0.52 -34.11 -18.56
CA ALA A 306 0.40 -35.40 -19.25
C ALA A 306 -0.95 -36.04 -18.90
N ARG A 307 -1.69 -36.53 -19.91
CA ARG A 307 -2.86 -37.41 -19.67
C ARG A 307 -2.41 -38.55 -18.75
N PRO A 308 -3.09 -38.83 -17.62
CA PRO A 308 -2.76 -40.02 -16.85
C PRO A 308 -3.09 -41.24 -17.70
N ASN A 309 -2.06 -42.03 -18.02
CA ASN A 309 -2.26 -43.41 -18.44
C ASN A 309 -3.06 -44.12 -17.33
N ALA A 310 -4.11 -44.81 -17.75
CA ALA A 310 -4.82 -45.75 -16.92
C ALA A 310 -3.84 -46.80 -16.39
N GLY A 311 -3.75 -46.91 -15.07
CA GLY A 311 -3.03 -47.99 -14.38
C GLY A 311 -1.91 -47.49 -13.49
N MET A 312 -2.20 -47.28 -12.21
CA MET A 312 -1.54 -48.01 -11.11
C MET A 312 -2.15 -47.55 -9.77
N SER A 313 -2.20 -48.53 -8.86
CA SER A 313 -3.06 -48.65 -7.69
C SER A 313 -2.75 -47.71 -6.52
N ALA A 314 -3.79 -47.47 -5.74
CA ALA A 314 -3.76 -46.84 -4.42
C ALA A 314 -2.80 -47.54 -3.44
N GLY A 315 -2.16 -46.72 -2.61
CA GLY A 315 -1.41 -47.14 -1.42
C GLY A 315 -1.46 -46.03 -0.38
N ASP A 316 -2.14 -46.32 0.73
CA ASP A 316 -2.39 -45.47 1.90
C ASP A 316 -1.12 -44.96 2.58
N ALA A 317 -1.21 -43.75 3.15
CA ALA A 317 -0.51 -43.38 4.39
C ALA A 317 -1.20 -42.22 5.12
N ASP A 318 -2.15 -42.59 5.97
CA ASP A 318 -2.30 -42.17 7.37
C ASP A 318 -2.15 -40.66 7.73
N ALA A 319 -3.29 -39.97 7.87
CA ALA A 319 -3.40 -38.67 8.50
C ALA A 319 -4.08 -38.80 9.87
N ARG A 320 -3.36 -38.46 10.95
CA ARG A 320 -3.96 -38.21 12.27
C ARG A 320 -4.20 -36.70 12.46
N PRO A 321 -5.33 -36.30 13.07
CA PRO A 321 -5.68 -34.89 13.23
C PRO A 321 -5.04 -34.30 14.49
N VAL A 322 -4.46 -33.11 14.38
CA VAL A 322 -4.12 -32.29 15.54
C VAL A 322 -5.23 -31.26 15.71
N SER A 323 -6.01 -31.46 16.75
CA SER A 323 -7.06 -30.56 17.24
C SER A 323 -6.47 -29.38 18.02
N GLY A 324 -7.06 -28.19 17.84
CA GLY A 324 -7.19 -27.20 18.91
C GLY A 324 -6.52 -25.86 18.67
N ALA A 325 -7.20 -24.95 17.98
CA ALA A 325 -7.01 -23.51 18.14
C ALA A 325 -8.38 -22.84 18.31
N ALA A 326 -8.59 -22.22 19.47
CA ALA A 326 -9.65 -21.26 19.72
C ALA A 326 -9.11 -19.83 19.45
N PRO A 327 -9.98 -18.84 19.19
CA PRO A 327 -9.71 -17.76 18.23
C PRO A 327 -9.28 -16.42 18.86
N ALA A 328 -8.92 -15.45 18.00
CA ALA A 328 -8.78 -13.99 18.16
C ALA A 328 -7.35 -13.49 17.89
N ALA A 329 -7.11 -12.45 17.09
CA ALA A 329 -7.86 -11.20 17.00
C ALA A 329 -8.19 -10.77 15.56
N SER A 330 -9.39 -10.23 15.39
CA SER A 330 -9.95 -9.70 14.15
C SER A 330 -9.49 -8.26 13.89
N VAL A 331 -9.05 -7.95 12.67
CA VAL A 331 -8.89 -6.57 12.16
C VAL A 331 -10.12 -6.22 11.32
N SER A 332 -10.75 -5.06 11.56
CA SER A 332 -11.95 -4.65 10.80
C SER A 332 -11.62 -4.03 9.44
N ALA A 333 -12.57 -4.15 8.52
CA ALA A 333 -12.49 -3.98 7.07
C ALA A 333 -12.27 -2.54 6.51
N THR A 334 -11.75 -1.58 7.28
CA THR A 334 -11.72 -0.15 6.89
C THR A 334 -10.34 0.47 6.69
N GLY A 335 -9.23 -0.26 6.90
CA GLY A 335 -7.88 0.28 6.68
C GLY A 335 -7.45 1.38 7.67
N VAL A 336 -8.24 1.64 8.71
CA VAL A 336 -7.90 2.49 9.87
C VAL A 336 -7.33 1.55 10.95
N LYS A 337 -6.17 1.87 11.57
CA LYS A 337 -5.66 1.18 12.77
C LYS A 337 -6.51 1.53 13.99
N THR A 338 -7.80 1.21 13.93
CA THR A 338 -8.65 1.19 15.12
C THR A 338 -8.24 0.01 15.99
N ALA A 339 -8.36 0.19 17.30
CA ALA A 339 -8.17 -0.87 18.26
C ALA A 339 -9.08 -2.07 17.91
N ALA A 340 -8.47 -3.24 17.69
CA ALA A 340 -9.19 -4.47 17.37
C ALA A 340 -10.16 -4.87 18.51
N PRO A 341 -11.24 -5.64 18.24
CA PRO A 341 -12.02 -6.28 19.29
C PRO A 341 -11.11 -7.09 20.23
N GLY A 342 -11.13 -6.74 21.52
CA GLY A 342 -10.21 -7.32 22.51
C GLY A 342 -8.86 -6.61 22.64
N TYR A 343 -8.72 -5.38 22.11
CA TYR A 343 -7.54 -4.53 22.36
C TYR A 343 -7.30 -4.37 23.86
N ARG A 344 -6.05 -4.55 24.28
CA ARG A 344 -5.62 -4.48 25.67
C ARG A 344 -4.37 -3.63 25.77
N LEU A 345 -4.36 -2.76 26.76
CA LEU A 345 -3.23 -1.94 27.15
C LEU A 345 -2.90 -2.29 28.59
N ASP A 346 -1.66 -2.70 28.84
CA ASP A 346 -1.17 -2.91 30.20
C ASP A 346 -0.96 -1.55 30.88
N PRO A 347 -1.74 -1.18 31.91
CA PRO A 347 -1.61 0.11 32.58
C PRO A 347 -0.22 0.35 33.15
N ALA A 348 0.50 -0.70 33.54
CA ALA A 348 1.87 -0.58 34.07
C ALA A 348 2.88 -0.15 32.99
N ARG A 349 2.55 -0.24 31.71
CA ARG A 349 3.42 0.19 30.61
C ARG A 349 3.05 1.55 30.05
N CYS A 350 1.85 2.04 30.34
CA CYS A 350 1.29 3.25 29.77
C CYS A 350 1.77 4.53 30.46
N ALA A 351 1.82 5.62 29.70
CA ALA A 351 1.79 7.00 30.18
C ALA A 351 0.81 7.80 29.31
N LEU A 352 0.04 8.70 29.92
CA LEU A 352 -0.84 9.62 29.21
C LEU A 352 -0.14 10.96 29.04
N ILE A 353 -0.08 11.46 27.81
CA ILE A 353 0.35 12.83 27.48
C ILE A 353 -0.87 13.67 27.14
N ILE A 354 -0.96 14.84 27.77
CA ILE A 354 -1.94 15.89 27.47
C ILE A 354 -1.14 17.12 27.02
N GLN A 355 -1.20 17.42 25.74
CA GLN A 355 -0.30 18.38 25.11
C GLN A 355 -1.02 19.60 24.55
N ASP A 356 -0.48 20.79 24.81
CA ASP A 356 -0.89 22.06 24.21
C ASP A 356 -2.38 22.42 24.42
N MET A 357 -3.03 21.82 25.43
CA MET A 357 -4.40 22.15 25.87
C MET A 357 -4.38 23.42 26.74
N GLN A 358 -3.94 24.53 26.14
CA GLN A 358 -3.81 25.86 26.75
C GLN A 358 -4.81 26.85 26.13
N ASN A 359 -5.17 27.90 26.86
CA ASN A 359 -6.23 28.83 26.47
C ASN A 359 -6.00 29.48 25.10
N ASP A 360 -4.77 29.88 24.78
CA ASP A 360 -4.46 30.49 23.48
C ASP A 360 -4.74 29.57 22.30
N VAL A 361 -4.71 28.26 22.52
CA VAL A 361 -4.83 27.27 21.45
C VAL A 361 -6.28 26.90 21.18
N VAL A 362 -7.08 26.65 22.23
CA VAL A 362 -8.39 26.00 22.07
C VAL A 362 -9.57 26.76 22.71
N MET A 363 -9.34 27.93 23.31
CA MET A 363 -10.41 28.75 23.88
C MET A 363 -10.74 29.96 23.01
N GLU A 364 -12.01 30.39 23.05
CA GLU A 364 -12.42 31.67 22.48
C GLU A 364 -11.67 32.82 23.18
N GLY A 365 -11.21 33.80 22.40
CA GLY A 365 -10.38 34.90 22.91
C GLY A 365 -8.89 34.56 23.06
N GLY A 366 -8.49 33.32 22.82
CA GLY A 366 -7.09 32.91 22.73
C GLY A 366 -6.41 33.43 21.46
N ALA A 367 -5.06 33.50 21.48
CA ALA A 367 -4.27 34.01 20.36
C ALA A 367 -4.51 33.28 19.02
N PHE A 368 -4.88 32.00 19.05
CA PHE A 368 -5.18 31.20 17.86
C PHE A 368 -6.68 31.04 17.57
N ALA A 369 -7.56 31.82 18.19
CA ALA A 369 -9.01 31.63 18.03
C ALA A 369 -9.47 31.74 16.57
N ALA A 370 -8.88 32.67 15.80
CA ALA A 370 -9.20 32.88 14.38
C ALA A 370 -8.77 31.72 13.46
N SER A 371 -7.96 30.78 13.95
CA SER A 371 -7.53 29.61 13.16
C SER A 371 -8.62 28.56 12.97
N GLY A 372 -9.71 28.63 13.73
CA GLY A 372 -10.74 27.58 13.81
C GLY A 372 -10.49 26.55 14.92
N SER A 373 -9.32 26.58 15.57
CA SER A 373 -8.94 25.60 16.61
C SER A 373 -9.95 25.48 17.77
N PRO A 374 -10.46 26.57 18.38
CA PRO A 374 -11.49 26.45 19.43
C PRO A 374 -12.79 25.80 18.95
N ALA A 375 -13.22 26.07 17.71
CA ALA A 375 -14.44 25.51 17.15
C ALA A 375 -14.30 23.99 16.98
N HIS A 376 -13.23 23.54 16.33
CA HIS A 376 -12.98 22.12 16.13
C HIS A 376 -12.71 21.38 17.46
N CYS A 377 -12.06 22.03 18.44
CA CYS A 377 -11.90 21.45 19.78
C CYS A 377 -13.24 21.17 20.46
N ARG A 378 -14.21 22.09 20.33
CA ARG A 378 -15.58 21.87 20.82
C ARG A 378 -16.31 20.78 20.06
N GLU A 379 -16.20 20.76 18.73
CA GLU A 379 -16.80 19.73 17.88
C GLU A 379 -16.32 18.32 18.27
N GLN A 380 -15.01 18.16 18.48
CA GLN A 380 -14.42 16.90 18.94
C GLN A 380 -14.67 16.58 20.41
N LYS A 381 -15.17 17.55 21.19
CA LYS A 381 -15.26 17.47 22.66
C LYS A 381 -13.91 17.14 23.31
N ALA A 382 -12.82 17.60 22.70
CA ALA A 382 -11.47 17.13 23.03
C ALA A 382 -11.07 17.44 24.48
N ILE A 383 -11.52 18.58 25.05
CA ILE A 383 -11.30 18.90 26.47
C ILE A 383 -11.98 17.90 27.40
N ALA A 384 -13.27 17.62 27.16
CA ALA A 384 -14.04 16.70 27.99
C ALA A 384 -13.51 15.26 27.88
N ASN A 385 -13.16 14.83 26.67
CA ASN A 385 -12.58 13.51 26.41
C ASN A 385 -11.18 13.37 27.03
N GLY A 386 -10.33 14.39 26.92
CA GLY A 386 -9.04 14.45 27.61
C GLY A 386 -9.18 14.36 29.14
N ALA A 387 -10.16 15.06 29.72
CA ALA A 387 -10.38 15.05 31.17
C ALA A 387 -10.86 13.68 31.66
N ARG A 388 -11.77 13.03 30.92
CA ARG A 388 -12.23 11.66 31.19
C ARG A 388 -11.07 10.67 31.14
N LEU A 389 -10.21 10.77 30.12
CA LEU A 389 -9.05 9.90 29.97
C LEU A 389 -8.03 10.13 31.09
N ALA A 390 -7.77 11.38 31.48
CA ALA A 390 -6.88 11.73 32.59
C ALA A 390 -7.38 11.17 33.92
N GLN A 391 -8.69 11.26 34.17
CA GLN A 391 -9.31 10.67 35.36
C GLN A 391 -9.15 9.15 35.39
N ALA A 392 -9.41 8.48 34.26
CA ALA A 392 -9.24 7.04 34.14
C ALA A 392 -7.78 6.60 34.32
N ALA A 393 -6.84 7.33 33.71
CA ALA A 393 -5.41 7.08 33.83
C ALA A 393 -4.96 7.14 35.31
N ARG A 394 -5.32 8.21 36.03
CA ARG A 394 -4.99 8.34 37.46
C ARG A 394 -5.59 7.22 38.31
N ALA A 395 -6.84 6.84 38.05
CA ALA A 395 -7.50 5.75 38.78
C ALA A 395 -6.82 4.38 38.58
N LEU A 396 -6.12 4.20 37.45
CA LEU A 396 -5.38 2.97 37.11
C LEU A 396 -3.87 3.06 37.40
N GLY A 397 -3.41 4.17 37.99
CA GLY A 397 -1.99 4.39 38.26
C GLY A 397 -1.14 4.67 37.01
N ILE A 398 -1.78 4.98 35.87
CA ILE A 398 -1.10 5.43 34.66
C ILE A 398 -0.65 6.89 34.90
N PRO A 399 0.65 7.20 34.81
CA PRO A 399 1.14 8.57 34.99
C PRO A 399 0.59 9.51 33.92
N VAL A 400 0.13 10.67 34.35
CA VAL A 400 -0.33 11.76 33.47
C VAL A 400 0.79 12.80 33.36
N ILE A 401 1.14 13.15 32.13
CA ILE A 401 2.19 14.10 31.79
C ILE A 401 1.58 15.23 30.97
N HIS A 402 1.56 16.42 31.54
CA HIS A 402 1.17 17.64 30.85
C HIS A 402 2.35 18.20 30.08
N VAL A 403 2.13 18.51 28.81
CA VAL A 403 3.13 19.14 27.96
C VAL A 403 2.61 20.52 27.57
N TRP A 404 3.28 21.56 28.08
CA TRP A 404 2.90 22.95 27.83
C TRP A 404 3.91 23.60 26.89
N PHE A 405 3.42 24.23 25.83
CA PHE A 405 4.26 25.11 25.04
C PHE A 405 4.34 26.45 25.77
N ILE A 406 5.55 26.89 26.13
CA ILE A 406 5.75 28.11 26.91
C ILE A 406 6.76 29.03 26.22
N VAL A 407 6.30 30.22 25.87
CA VAL A 407 7.13 31.31 25.36
C VAL A 407 7.48 32.23 26.53
N GLU A 408 8.76 32.55 26.71
CA GLU A 408 9.15 33.54 27.72
C GLU A 408 8.78 34.95 27.22
N PRO A 409 8.49 35.93 28.11
CA PRO A 409 8.21 37.31 27.69
C PRO A 409 9.31 37.87 26.77
N GLY A 410 8.93 38.35 25.58
CA GLY A 410 9.87 38.78 24.54
C GLY A 410 10.44 37.67 23.65
N ALA A 411 9.94 36.44 23.81
CA ALA A 411 10.30 35.23 23.07
C ALA A 411 11.78 34.82 23.03
N PRO A 412 12.61 35.03 24.09
CA PRO A 412 13.96 34.49 24.10
C PRO A 412 13.93 32.95 24.08
N GLY A 413 14.82 32.34 23.29
CA GLY A 413 14.91 30.87 23.13
C GLY A 413 14.02 30.29 22.02
N VAL A 414 13.08 31.07 21.48
CA VAL A 414 12.33 30.69 20.29
C VAL A 414 13.19 30.98 19.06
N THR A 415 13.46 29.95 18.26
CA THR A 415 14.24 30.11 17.02
C THR A 415 13.30 30.54 15.90
N MET A 416 13.56 31.70 15.30
CA MET A 416 12.76 32.25 14.19
C MET A 416 13.20 31.66 12.85
N ASN A 417 13.08 30.34 12.72
CA ASN A 417 13.47 29.60 11.52
C ASN A 417 12.28 29.07 10.72
N ALA A 418 11.05 29.36 11.15
CA ALA A 418 9.84 28.95 10.47
C ALA A 418 8.69 29.93 10.77
N PRO A 419 7.75 30.13 9.82
CA PRO A 419 6.61 31.04 9.97
C PRO A 419 5.73 30.76 11.20
N LEU A 420 5.66 29.50 11.64
CA LEU A 420 4.99 29.08 12.87
C LEU A 420 5.59 29.75 14.12
N PHE A 421 6.91 29.77 14.23
CA PHE A 421 7.62 30.31 15.41
C PHE A 421 7.61 31.83 15.39
N GLU A 422 7.69 32.43 14.21
CA GLU A 422 7.48 33.86 13.99
C GLU A 422 6.06 34.25 14.42
N GLY A 423 5.04 33.51 13.95
CA GLY A 423 3.64 33.76 14.31
C GLY A 423 3.33 33.63 15.80
N LEU A 424 3.98 32.68 16.51
CA LEU A 424 3.90 32.57 17.97
C LEU A 424 4.39 33.85 18.67
N ALA A 425 5.53 34.38 18.24
CA ALA A 425 6.12 35.59 18.81
C ALA A 425 5.30 36.84 18.48
N ASP A 426 4.88 36.99 17.23
CA ASP A 426 4.09 38.13 16.75
C ASP A 426 2.72 38.20 17.45
N ALA A 427 2.06 37.05 17.62
CA ALA A 427 0.79 36.95 18.32
C ALA A 427 0.91 37.06 19.84
N LYS A 428 2.14 37.09 20.39
CA LYS A 428 2.42 36.99 21.84
C LYS A 428 1.70 35.81 22.49
N ALA A 429 1.62 34.70 21.76
CA ALA A 429 0.89 33.51 22.16
C ALA A 429 1.71 32.69 23.16
N LEU A 430 1.01 32.05 24.09
CA LEU A 430 1.56 31.08 25.04
C LEU A 430 2.66 31.66 25.94
N VAL A 431 2.58 32.97 26.19
CA VAL A 431 3.56 33.69 27.00
C VAL A 431 3.39 33.34 28.48
N ARG A 432 4.48 32.95 29.15
CA ARG A 432 4.48 32.56 30.57
C ARG A 432 3.77 33.59 31.44
N GLY A 433 2.89 33.11 32.33
CA GLY A 433 2.16 33.93 33.28
C GLY A 433 0.95 34.67 32.71
N THR A 434 0.68 34.55 31.41
CA THR A 434 -0.56 35.07 30.80
C THR A 434 -1.70 34.06 30.92
N TRP A 435 -2.93 34.55 30.77
CA TRP A 435 -4.11 33.68 30.66
C TRP A 435 -3.97 32.72 29.47
N GLY A 436 -3.43 33.19 28.34
CA GLY A 436 -3.24 32.40 27.13
C GLY A 436 -2.37 31.16 27.31
N ALA A 437 -1.33 31.26 28.15
CA ALA A 437 -0.45 30.13 28.48
C ALA A 437 -1.00 29.18 29.55
N ALA A 438 -2.06 29.55 30.27
CA ALA A 438 -2.64 28.69 31.29
C ALA A 438 -3.37 27.49 30.66
N PRO A 439 -3.41 26.32 31.34
CA PRO A 439 -4.20 25.18 30.88
C PRO A 439 -5.68 25.54 30.79
N VAL A 440 -6.40 24.85 29.92
CA VAL A 440 -7.86 25.01 29.85
C VAL A 440 -8.57 24.43 31.07
N PRO A 441 -9.73 24.97 31.44
CA PRO A 441 -10.50 24.47 32.59
C PRO A 441 -10.78 22.97 32.49
N GLY A 442 -10.47 22.22 33.56
CA GLY A 442 -10.68 20.77 33.66
C GLY A 442 -9.49 19.91 33.22
N LEU A 443 -8.45 20.51 32.64
CA LEU A 443 -7.20 19.85 32.27
C LEU A 443 -5.98 20.40 33.02
N GLU A 444 -6.20 20.99 34.19
CA GLU A 444 -5.11 21.42 35.07
C GLU A 444 -4.31 20.20 35.57
N ALA A 445 -3.00 20.40 35.75
CA ALA A 445 -2.14 19.42 36.39
C ALA A 445 -2.57 19.20 37.84
N GLN A 446 -2.75 17.95 38.22
CA GLN A 446 -3.11 17.53 39.58
C GLN A 446 -1.89 17.05 40.35
N SER A 447 -2.04 16.90 41.67
CA SER A 447 -0.98 16.32 42.49
C SER A 447 -0.62 14.91 41.99
N GLY A 448 0.67 14.68 41.73
CA GLY A 448 1.19 13.43 41.18
C GLY A 448 1.34 13.42 39.65
N ASP A 449 0.76 14.39 38.94
CA ASP A 449 1.03 14.56 37.50
C ASP A 449 2.44 15.15 37.28
N HIS A 450 3.00 14.88 36.10
CA HIS A 450 4.21 15.54 35.65
C HIS A 450 3.87 16.72 34.75
N VAL A 451 4.67 17.78 34.81
CA VAL A 451 4.60 18.91 33.88
C VAL A 451 5.94 19.03 33.17
N VAL A 452 5.88 19.12 31.84
CA VAL A 452 7.00 19.30 30.95
C VAL A 452 6.72 20.50 30.06
N GLU A 453 7.69 21.40 29.94
CA GLU A 453 7.57 22.59 29.09
C GLU A 453 8.38 22.40 27.81
N LYS A 454 7.86 22.92 26.69
CA LYS A 454 8.52 22.86 25.38
C LYS A 454 8.45 24.20 24.66
N GLN A 455 9.37 24.38 23.71
CA GLN A 455 9.41 25.51 22.77
C GLN A 455 9.52 25.02 21.31
N ARG A 456 9.15 23.75 21.09
CA ARG A 456 9.16 23.05 19.80
C ARG A 456 7.84 22.29 19.64
N MET A 457 7.55 21.83 18.43
CA MET A 457 6.27 21.15 18.14
C MET A 457 6.20 19.79 18.85
N SER A 458 7.24 18.97 18.68
CA SER A 458 7.39 17.67 19.34
C SER A 458 7.65 17.84 20.84
N ALA A 459 6.93 17.08 21.68
CA ALA A 459 7.13 17.09 23.13
C ALA A 459 8.49 16.52 23.57
N TRP A 460 9.20 15.86 22.66
CA TRP A 460 10.52 15.30 22.92
C TRP A 460 11.64 16.34 22.84
N GLU A 461 11.44 17.40 22.07
CA GLU A 461 12.52 18.31 21.69
C GLU A 461 12.75 19.41 22.71
N GLY A 462 13.95 19.40 23.32
CA GLY A 462 14.36 20.36 24.34
C GLY A 462 13.66 20.18 25.69
N THR A 463 13.07 19.01 25.95
CA THR A 463 12.30 18.75 27.17
C THR A 463 12.88 17.58 27.99
N ARG A 464 12.33 17.39 29.20
CA ARG A 464 12.63 16.25 30.08
C ARG A 464 11.70 15.05 29.92
N LEU A 465 10.86 15.02 28.87
CA LEU A 465 9.84 13.98 28.65
C LEU A 465 10.45 12.58 28.64
N GLU A 466 11.49 12.35 27.83
CA GLU A 466 12.10 11.03 27.69
C GLU A 466 12.72 10.54 29.00
N THR A 467 13.32 11.45 29.77
CA THR A 467 13.87 11.15 31.10
C THR A 467 12.78 10.73 32.06
N VAL A 468 11.62 11.41 32.07
CA VAL A 468 10.47 11.05 32.90
C VAL A 468 9.93 9.67 32.51
N LEU A 469 9.70 9.42 31.22
CA LEU A 469 9.19 8.13 30.74
C LEU A 469 10.13 6.97 31.08
N LYS A 470 11.45 7.15 30.89
CA LYS A 470 12.46 6.15 31.25
C LYS A 470 12.52 5.90 32.76
N ALA A 471 12.48 6.94 33.58
CA ALA A 471 12.49 6.81 35.04
C ALA A 471 11.24 6.09 35.57
N LEU A 472 10.11 6.29 34.92
CA LEU A 472 8.85 5.59 35.24
C LEU A 472 8.79 4.19 34.63
N GLY A 473 9.68 3.83 33.71
CA GLY A 473 9.67 2.54 33.01
C GLY A 473 8.46 2.36 32.09
N ARG A 474 8.01 3.43 31.43
CA ARG A 474 6.85 3.40 30.51
C ARG A 474 7.31 3.38 29.07
N ASP A 475 6.77 2.46 28.27
CA ASP A 475 7.11 2.28 26.87
C ASP A 475 5.89 2.36 25.93
N VAL A 476 4.68 2.55 26.50
CA VAL A 476 3.45 2.85 25.77
C VAL A 476 3.03 4.28 26.08
N VAL A 477 2.83 5.11 25.06
CA VAL A 477 2.44 6.52 25.21
C VAL A 477 1.09 6.76 24.55
N ILE A 478 0.12 7.15 25.35
CA ILE A 478 -1.19 7.63 24.89
C ILE A 478 -1.07 9.14 24.75
N VAL A 479 -1.06 9.67 23.52
CA VAL A 479 -0.86 11.10 23.26
C VAL A 479 -2.16 11.78 22.85
N THR A 480 -2.51 12.85 23.55
CA THR A 480 -3.73 13.65 23.37
C THR A 480 -3.40 15.13 23.38
N GLY A 481 -4.25 15.97 22.80
CA GLY A 481 -4.04 17.41 22.83
C GLY A 481 -4.33 18.16 21.54
N ALA A 482 -3.86 19.40 21.49
CA ALA A 482 -4.13 20.31 20.39
C ALA A 482 -3.03 20.26 19.30
N TRP A 483 -3.42 20.70 18.11
CA TRP A 483 -2.69 20.59 16.83
C TRP A 483 -2.39 19.16 16.41
N THR A 484 -3.45 18.42 16.04
CA THR A 484 -3.35 17.04 15.53
C THR A 484 -2.28 16.88 14.45
N ASN A 485 -2.28 17.75 13.44
CA ASN A 485 -1.34 17.75 12.30
C ASN A 485 0.06 18.31 12.61
N MET A 486 0.25 18.86 13.80
CA MET A 486 1.54 19.45 14.20
C MET A 486 2.02 18.79 15.48
N SER A 487 1.71 19.36 16.64
CA SER A 487 2.23 18.93 17.93
C SER A 487 1.97 17.46 18.26
N ILE A 488 0.76 16.96 18.02
CA ILE A 488 0.43 15.55 18.30
C ILE A 488 1.15 14.63 17.33
N GLU A 489 1.06 14.91 16.03
CA GLU A 489 1.74 14.13 15.00
C GLU A 489 3.26 14.12 15.17
N HIS A 490 3.90 15.26 15.42
CA HIS A 490 5.34 15.33 15.67
C HIS A 490 5.73 14.50 16.90
N THR A 491 4.95 14.60 17.97
CA THR A 491 5.22 13.84 19.20
C THR A 491 5.03 12.34 18.98
N ALA A 492 4.00 11.93 18.24
CA ALA A 492 3.78 10.53 17.90
C ALA A 492 4.86 9.97 16.98
N ARG A 493 5.24 10.69 15.92
CA ARG A 493 6.31 10.29 14.99
C ARG A 493 7.66 10.15 15.71
N THR A 494 8.07 11.18 16.45
CA THR A 494 9.33 11.13 17.20
C THR A 494 9.30 10.05 18.29
N GLY A 495 8.15 9.83 18.93
CA GLY A 495 7.98 8.77 19.93
C GLY A 495 8.14 7.37 19.34
N ALA A 496 7.51 7.13 18.18
CA ALA A 496 7.67 5.89 17.44
C ALA A 496 9.12 5.66 16.99
N ASP A 497 9.80 6.68 16.47
CA ASP A 497 11.22 6.62 16.10
C ASP A 497 12.13 6.32 17.30
N LYS A 498 11.77 6.81 18.48
CA LYS A 498 12.44 6.51 19.75
C LYS A 498 12.11 5.14 20.33
N GLY A 499 11.21 4.38 19.70
CA GLY A 499 10.84 3.02 20.08
C GLY A 499 9.67 2.91 21.06
N TYR A 500 8.92 3.99 21.30
CA TYR A 500 7.70 3.93 22.11
C TYR A 500 6.51 3.45 21.28
N PHE A 501 5.63 2.66 21.89
CA PHE A 501 4.37 2.28 21.28
C PHE A 501 3.36 3.42 21.46
N MET A 502 2.94 4.04 20.36
CA MET A 502 2.08 5.22 20.39
C MET A 502 0.61 4.88 20.22
N VAL A 503 -0.24 5.51 21.02
CA VAL A 503 -1.71 5.43 20.93
C VAL A 503 -2.26 6.85 20.87
N VAL A 504 -3.16 7.13 19.92
CA VAL A 504 -3.81 8.43 19.74
C VAL A 504 -5.33 8.22 19.78
N PRO A 505 -6.01 8.57 20.88
CA PRO A 505 -7.46 8.72 20.85
C PRO A 505 -7.79 10.02 20.12
N GLU A 506 -8.27 9.92 18.88
CA GLU A 506 -8.44 11.08 17.98
C GLU A 506 -9.50 12.06 18.50
N ASP A 507 -10.50 11.57 19.20
CA ASP A 507 -11.58 12.34 19.82
C ASP A 507 -11.14 13.08 21.09
N ALA A 508 -9.88 12.89 21.54
CA ALA A 508 -9.20 13.76 22.51
C ALA A 508 -8.14 14.67 21.85
N CYS A 509 -8.13 14.76 20.52
CA CYS A 509 -7.23 15.60 19.74
C CYS A 509 -8.00 16.66 18.94
N SER A 510 -7.41 17.82 18.71
CA SER A 510 -8.02 18.88 17.88
C SER A 510 -7.00 19.66 17.05
N THR A 511 -7.44 20.34 15.98
CA THR A 511 -6.66 21.30 15.20
C THR A 511 -7.60 22.35 14.59
N MET A 512 -7.23 23.02 13.50
CA MET A 512 -7.97 24.10 12.85
C MET A 512 -9.37 23.70 12.39
N ASN A 513 -9.51 22.53 11.77
CA ASN A 513 -10.78 22.01 11.25
C ASN A 513 -10.70 20.50 11.00
N ALA A 514 -11.82 19.90 10.59
CA ALA A 514 -11.94 18.48 10.34
C ALA A 514 -11.02 17.98 9.21
N GLU A 515 -10.74 18.77 8.18
CA GLU A 515 -9.89 18.36 7.06
C GLU A 515 -8.44 18.15 7.51
N TRP A 516 -7.86 19.13 8.20
CA TRP A 516 -6.51 19.02 8.77
C TRP A 516 -6.41 17.89 9.80
N HIS A 517 -7.45 17.70 10.60
CA HIS A 517 -7.53 16.61 11.57
C HIS A 517 -7.52 15.25 10.88
N THR A 518 -8.43 15.07 9.92
CA THR A 518 -8.61 13.82 9.16
C THR A 518 -7.38 13.50 8.33
N ALA A 519 -6.71 14.48 7.73
CA ALA A 519 -5.46 14.26 7.02
C ALA A 519 -4.37 13.65 7.93
N SER A 520 -4.33 14.08 9.19
CA SER A 520 -3.37 13.57 10.16
C SER A 520 -3.76 12.19 10.66
N VAL A 521 -5.02 12.05 11.11
CA VAL A 521 -5.56 10.82 11.66
C VAL A 521 -5.54 9.71 10.63
N ASN A 522 -5.99 9.94 9.40
CA ASN A 522 -6.19 8.88 8.40
C ASN A 522 -4.93 8.51 7.62
N TYR A 523 -3.91 9.37 7.60
CA TYR A 523 -2.70 9.12 6.80
C TYR A 523 -1.43 9.14 7.65
N ALA A 524 -1.15 10.26 8.31
CA ALA A 524 0.11 10.44 9.03
C ALA A 524 0.24 9.55 10.28
N LEU A 525 -0.73 9.67 11.20
CA LEU A 525 -0.73 8.98 12.48
C LEU A 525 -0.90 7.46 12.34
N GLN A 526 -1.62 7.00 11.30
CA GLN A 526 -1.76 5.57 11.01
C GLN A 526 -0.42 4.86 10.81
N ASN A 527 0.63 5.57 10.38
CA ASN A 527 1.94 4.96 10.19
C ASN A 527 2.70 4.72 11.52
N VAL A 528 2.43 5.54 12.54
CA VAL A 528 3.29 5.62 13.75
C VAL A 528 2.56 5.34 15.06
N ALA A 529 1.22 5.31 15.06
CA ALA A 529 0.40 5.08 16.25
C ALA A 529 -0.81 4.18 15.96
N VAL A 530 -1.39 3.61 17.01
CA VAL A 530 -2.77 3.11 17.00
C VAL A 530 -3.70 4.30 17.15
N VAL A 531 -4.61 4.51 16.21
CA VAL A 531 -5.55 5.65 16.24
C VAL A 531 -6.95 5.12 16.56
N THR A 532 -7.53 5.59 17.65
CA THR A 532 -8.79 5.05 18.19
C THR A 532 -9.57 6.17 18.90
N ASP A 533 -10.46 5.83 19.83
CA ASP A 533 -11.24 6.77 20.63
C ASP A 533 -10.99 6.59 22.14
N VAL A 534 -11.35 7.59 22.93
CA VAL A 534 -11.17 7.59 24.39
C VAL A 534 -11.87 6.41 25.06
N ASP A 535 -13.08 6.06 24.63
CA ASP A 535 -13.86 4.99 25.23
C ASP A 535 -13.13 3.64 25.06
N THR A 536 -12.54 3.41 23.89
CA THR A 536 -11.78 2.21 23.58
C THR A 536 -10.46 2.17 24.37
N VAL A 537 -9.76 3.30 24.54
CA VAL A 537 -8.54 3.35 25.38
C VAL A 537 -8.88 3.06 26.84
N ILE A 538 -9.96 3.62 27.38
CA ILE A 538 -10.40 3.36 28.76
C ILE A 538 -10.81 1.89 28.93
N ALA A 539 -11.51 1.31 27.96
CA ALA A 539 -11.87 -0.11 28.00
C ALA A 539 -10.62 -1.00 27.94
N ALA A 540 -9.67 -0.70 27.05
CA ALA A 540 -8.45 -1.49 26.85
C ALA A 540 -7.52 -1.50 28.07
N THR A 541 -7.55 -0.44 28.90
CA THR A 541 -6.72 -0.31 30.11
C THR A 541 -7.35 -0.94 31.36
N ARG A 542 -8.61 -1.38 31.32
CA ARG A 542 -9.31 -1.93 32.50
C ARG A 542 -9.31 -3.46 32.59
N GLY A 543 -8.87 -4.17 31.55
CA GLY A 543 -8.79 -5.64 31.51
C GLY A 543 -9.98 -6.32 30.86
#